data_AF-A0A6C0KVV1-F1
#
_entry.id   AF-A0A6C0KVV1-F1
#
_cell.length_a   1.000
_cell.length_b   1.000
_cell.length_c   1.000
_cell.angle_alpha   90.00
_cell.angle_beta   90.00
_cell.angle_gamma   90.00
#
_symmetry.space_group_name_H-M   'P 1'
#
loop_
_entity.id
_entity.type
_entity.pdbx_description
1 polymer ?
#
loop_
_entity_poly.entity_id
_entity_poly.type
_entity_poly.pdbx_seq_one_letter_code
_entity_poly.pdbx_strand_id
1 'polypeptide(L)'
;METCKAIIQEGGRKGLLCQFPPSEENAYCGRHQRHLQYEKVLREGKIPCRFFFRGCDVSVEEKGSCASCKVSLQKKTIQCGHEGCKFKTTGHKYCNKHLRDIYYDEEKAKGIKYCDIARGCLTICKDGYTKCDECRNISYNKEKDLRVERNRLHDAIEQNGRGKNQICVNCGQDYEQYMTKYNKPSKLCTPCNKNNLEQDAKRENRVRNFKNENYNNIERLYRDYITGVAKRGYEISINFEEFKKLVVSKCYYCHYTKEKETNGIDRLNNDIGYTKENCVPCCEICNMIKHYYHPLFFIELCKIITGIKKGTKEFYLNWKEYYGRTNYHNYVNYKKTTENKRELPFNITKDDWTRLIIEPCYLCGYQDKKGIGLDRVDNTKREYTIDNVKPCCGSCNNLKGSYTLETIMEKTKLISKVWRDTSNFESIPRTHNPMREKPAKTAS
;
A
#
# COMPACT_ATOMS: atom_id res chain seq x y z
N MET A 1 1.78 -26.50 74.97
CA MET A 1 2.14 -26.74 73.56
C MET A 1 3.64 -26.71 73.46
N GLU A 2 4.25 -27.78 72.94
CA GLU A 2 5.69 -27.77 72.67
C GLU A 2 6.01 -26.69 71.62
N THR A 3 7.09 -25.97 71.83
CA THR A 3 7.53 -24.87 70.96
C THR A 3 8.88 -25.22 70.34
N CYS A 4 9.17 -24.63 69.19
CA CYS A 4 10.41 -24.89 68.46
C CYS A 4 11.65 -24.68 69.33
N LYS A 5 12.56 -25.67 69.32
CA LYS A 5 13.79 -25.69 70.13
C LYS A 5 14.79 -24.56 69.80
N ALA A 6 14.63 -23.85 68.67
CA ALA A 6 15.58 -22.83 68.25
C ALA A 6 15.52 -21.57 69.15
N ILE A 7 16.70 -21.07 69.52
CA ILE A 7 16.88 -19.75 70.15
C ILE A 7 17.02 -18.70 69.06
N ILE A 8 16.24 -17.63 69.14
CA ILE A 8 16.25 -16.52 68.18
C ILE A 8 17.62 -15.82 68.23
N GLN A 9 18.30 -15.73 67.09
CA GLN A 9 19.67 -15.21 67.01
C GLN A 9 19.77 -13.70 66.69
N GLU A 10 18.70 -13.09 66.19
CA GLU A 10 18.68 -11.69 65.70
C GLU A 10 17.37 -10.96 66.06
N GLY A 11 17.39 -9.62 66.06
CA GLY A 11 16.23 -8.76 66.33
C GLY A 11 15.90 -8.58 67.82
N GLY A 12 14.79 -7.89 68.12
CA GLY A 12 14.40 -7.49 69.49
C GLY A 12 14.02 -8.63 70.44
N ARG A 13 13.88 -9.87 69.93
CA ARG A 13 13.62 -11.08 70.74
C ARG A 13 14.82 -12.04 70.77
N LYS A 14 16.01 -11.53 70.42
CA LYS A 14 17.25 -12.32 70.45
C LYS A 14 17.46 -12.94 71.84
N GLY A 15 17.83 -14.21 71.88
CA GLY A 15 18.04 -14.98 73.11
C GLY A 15 16.78 -15.67 73.65
N LEU A 16 15.59 -15.38 73.12
CA LEU A 16 14.36 -16.07 73.49
C LEU A 16 14.12 -17.31 72.61
N LEU A 17 13.39 -18.28 73.16
CA LEU A 17 12.93 -19.46 72.42
C LEU A 17 11.91 -19.07 71.35
N CYS A 18 11.97 -19.78 70.22
CA CYS A 18 11.01 -19.62 69.14
C CYS A 18 9.62 -20.08 69.58
N GLN A 19 8.62 -19.20 69.48
CA GLN A 19 7.24 -19.48 69.90
C GLN A 19 6.41 -20.23 68.84
N PHE A 20 6.97 -20.54 67.66
CA PHE A 20 6.26 -21.29 66.63
C PHE A 20 6.23 -22.79 66.97
N PRO A 21 5.16 -23.51 66.60
CA PRO A 21 5.09 -24.95 66.80
C PRO A 21 6.19 -25.67 65.97
N PRO A 22 6.74 -26.78 66.47
CA PRO A 22 7.68 -27.63 65.72
C PRO A 22 6.99 -28.24 64.49
N SER A 23 7.80 -28.67 63.52
CA SER A 23 7.32 -29.45 62.38
C SER A 23 6.93 -30.87 62.82
N GLU A 24 6.07 -31.55 62.04
CA GLU A 24 5.61 -32.92 62.37
C GLU A 24 6.77 -33.94 62.47
N GLU A 25 7.86 -33.70 61.76
CA GLU A 25 9.01 -34.62 61.67
C GLU A 25 10.16 -34.31 62.66
N ASN A 26 10.19 -33.12 63.28
CA ASN A 26 11.30 -32.72 64.14
C ASN A 26 10.98 -31.53 65.06
N ALA A 27 11.78 -31.37 66.13
CA ALA A 27 11.60 -30.32 67.15
C ALA A 27 11.85 -28.86 66.69
N TYR A 28 12.03 -28.62 65.38
CA TYR A 28 12.22 -27.29 64.80
C TYR A 28 11.06 -26.91 63.89
N CYS A 29 10.67 -25.63 63.86
CA CYS A 29 9.65 -25.16 62.93
C CYS A 29 10.25 -25.00 61.51
N GLY A 30 9.40 -24.82 60.49
CA GLY A 30 9.84 -24.67 59.10
C GLY A 30 10.86 -23.54 58.86
N ARG A 31 10.87 -22.49 59.69
CA ARG A 31 11.85 -21.38 59.60
C ARG A 31 13.19 -21.69 60.27
N HIS A 32 13.26 -22.73 61.09
CA HIS A 32 14.45 -23.10 61.88
C HIS A 32 15.02 -24.47 61.51
N GLN A 33 14.67 -25.03 60.36
CA GLN A 33 15.27 -26.28 59.85
C GLN A 33 16.80 -26.19 59.72
N ARG A 34 17.36 -24.98 59.52
CA ARG A 34 18.81 -24.76 59.56
C ARG A 34 19.43 -25.05 60.94
N HIS A 35 18.70 -24.87 62.03
CA HIS A 35 19.17 -25.21 63.38
C HIS A 35 19.22 -26.73 63.59
N LEU A 36 18.26 -27.48 63.03
CA LEU A 36 18.33 -28.94 63.00
C LEU A 36 19.59 -29.42 62.25
N GLN A 37 19.86 -28.85 61.08
CA GLN A 37 21.06 -29.17 60.30
C GLN A 37 22.34 -28.84 61.07
N TYR A 38 22.38 -27.70 61.76
CA TYR A 38 23.51 -27.30 62.60
C TYR A 38 23.76 -28.31 63.74
N GLU A 39 22.72 -28.73 64.44
CA GLU A 39 22.84 -29.76 65.50
C GLU A 39 23.28 -31.13 64.96
N LYS A 40 22.88 -31.49 63.73
CA LYS A 40 23.33 -32.73 63.09
C LYS A 40 24.83 -32.68 62.80
N VAL A 41 25.32 -31.58 62.22
CA VAL A 41 26.76 -31.38 61.93
C VAL A 41 27.59 -31.43 63.22
N LEU A 42 27.10 -30.82 64.30
CA LEU A 42 27.77 -30.91 65.61
C LEU A 42 27.78 -32.34 66.18
N ARG A 43 26.68 -33.10 66.03
CA ARG A 43 26.61 -34.50 66.45
C ARG A 43 27.57 -35.41 65.67
N GLU A 44 27.86 -35.07 64.42
CA GLU A 44 28.87 -35.75 63.60
C GLU A 44 30.32 -35.37 63.96
N GLY A 45 30.54 -34.56 65.01
CA GLY A 45 31.87 -34.12 65.44
C GLY A 45 32.53 -33.09 64.51
N LYS A 46 31.78 -32.54 63.55
CA LYS A 46 32.28 -31.55 62.58
C LYS A 46 32.05 -30.13 63.10
N ILE A 47 32.95 -29.21 62.78
CA ILE A 47 32.79 -27.79 63.11
C ILE A 47 32.15 -27.08 61.91
N PRO A 48 30.95 -26.51 62.02
CA PRO A 48 30.33 -25.76 60.92
C PRO A 48 31.03 -24.42 60.68
N CYS A 49 31.08 -23.98 59.42
CA CYS A 49 31.58 -22.65 59.06
C CYS A 49 30.85 -21.53 59.84
N ARG A 50 31.56 -20.46 60.20
CA ARG A 50 31.00 -19.24 60.84
C ARG A 50 29.74 -18.70 60.13
N PHE A 51 29.62 -18.91 58.82
CA PHE A 51 28.50 -18.45 58.01
C PHE A 51 27.41 -19.51 57.77
N PHE A 52 27.37 -20.57 58.58
CA PHE A 52 26.43 -21.68 58.41
C PHE A 52 24.96 -21.24 58.36
N PHE A 53 24.57 -20.39 59.32
CA PHE A 53 23.22 -19.80 59.38
C PHE A 53 22.94 -18.77 58.27
N ARG A 54 23.97 -18.36 57.51
CA ARG A 54 23.83 -17.52 56.30
C ARG A 54 23.81 -18.36 55.00
N GLY A 55 23.68 -19.68 55.10
CA GLY A 55 23.52 -20.58 53.95
C GLY A 55 24.79 -21.33 53.52
N CYS A 56 25.87 -21.29 54.31
CA CYS A 56 27.03 -22.14 54.06
C CYS A 56 26.82 -23.54 54.67
N ASP A 57 27.17 -24.60 53.97
CA ASP A 57 27.08 -26.00 54.47
C ASP A 57 28.45 -26.63 54.73
N VAL A 58 29.54 -25.86 54.57
CA VAL A 58 30.91 -26.36 54.70
C VAL A 58 31.31 -26.51 56.16
N SER A 59 31.86 -27.66 56.51
CA SER A 59 32.56 -27.89 57.79
C SER A 59 34.03 -27.46 57.69
N VAL A 60 34.60 -26.96 58.78
CA VAL A 60 35.96 -26.43 58.91
C VAL A 60 36.72 -27.21 59.99
N GLU A 61 38.06 -27.20 59.92
CA GLU A 61 38.92 -27.88 60.91
C GLU A 61 39.06 -27.10 62.22
N GLU A 62 38.96 -25.76 62.15
CA GLU A 62 39.03 -24.86 63.30
C GLU A 62 37.86 -23.86 63.29
N LYS A 63 37.48 -23.33 64.47
CA LYS A 63 36.40 -22.33 64.59
C LYS A 63 36.69 -21.11 63.70
N GLY A 64 35.96 -20.99 62.58
CA GLY A 64 36.19 -19.90 61.64
C GLY A 64 35.34 -19.98 60.37
N SER A 65 35.63 -19.10 59.41
CA SER A 65 35.04 -19.14 58.07
C SER A 65 35.80 -20.09 57.16
N CYS A 66 35.09 -20.85 56.32
CA CYS A 66 35.71 -21.67 55.29
C CYS A 66 36.39 -20.81 54.21
N ALA A 67 37.27 -21.42 53.40
CA ALA A 67 38.04 -20.73 52.37
C ALA A 67 37.16 -19.91 51.40
N SER A 68 36.04 -20.48 50.93
CA SER A 68 35.13 -19.80 50.00
C SER A 68 34.42 -18.59 50.63
N CYS A 69 34.04 -18.69 51.91
CA CYS A 69 33.47 -17.56 52.64
C CYS A 69 34.51 -16.49 52.96
N LYS A 70 35.78 -16.87 53.22
CA LYS A 70 36.90 -15.92 53.40
C LYS A 70 37.11 -15.08 52.13
N VAL A 71 37.13 -15.72 50.97
CA VAL A 71 37.25 -15.03 49.66
C VAL A 71 36.05 -14.10 49.41
N SER A 72 34.83 -14.55 49.74
CA SER A 72 33.62 -13.74 49.55
C SER A 72 33.59 -12.46 50.39
N LEU A 73 34.18 -12.48 51.59
CA LEU A 73 34.35 -11.29 52.44
C LEU A 73 35.33 -10.26 51.87
N GLN A 74 36.26 -10.68 51.02
CA GLN A 74 37.29 -9.81 50.44
C GLN A 74 36.82 -9.09 49.15
N LYS A 75 35.65 -9.41 48.61
CA LYS A 75 35.13 -8.75 47.40
C LYS A 75 34.85 -7.26 47.68
N LYS A 76 35.67 -6.37 47.09
CA LYS A 76 35.48 -4.93 47.18
C LYS A 76 34.12 -4.53 46.56
N THR A 77 33.30 -3.82 47.34
CA THR A 77 32.07 -3.20 46.86
C THR A 77 32.40 -1.82 46.29
N ILE A 78 31.84 -1.49 45.13
CA ILE A 78 31.98 -0.18 44.48
C ILE A 78 30.63 0.54 44.42
N GLN A 79 30.65 1.86 44.28
CA GLN A 79 29.42 2.63 44.09
C GLN A 79 28.83 2.40 42.70
N CYS A 80 27.50 2.33 42.59
CA CYS A 80 26.83 2.25 41.30
C CYS A 80 27.09 3.51 40.46
N GLY A 81 27.45 3.34 39.20
CA GLY A 81 27.76 4.43 38.26
C GLY A 81 26.55 5.17 37.68
N HIS A 82 25.33 4.84 38.11
CA HIS A 82 24.11 5.56 37.70
C HIS A 82 23.97 6.85 38.51
N GLU A 83 23.66 7.94 37.83
CA GLU A 83 23.53 9.26 38.45
C GLU A 83 22.47 9.26 39.57
N GLY A 84 22.84 9.73 40.76
CA GLY A 84 21.95 9.74 41.93
C GLY A 84 21.70 8.38 42.60
N CYS A 85 22.29 7.27 42.11
CA CYS A 85 22.10 5.95 42.73
C CYS A 85 22.99 5.77 43.98
N LYS A 86 22.35 5.46 45.12
CA LYS A 86 23.05 5.22 46.41
C LYS A 86 23.49 3.77 46.64
N PHE A 87 23.10 2.84 45.77
CA PHE A 87 23.40 1.41 45.95
C PHE A 87 24.85 1.06 45.60
N LYS A 88 25.42 0.11 46.35
CA LYS A 88 26.73 -0.49 46.05
C LYS A 88 26.57 -1.74 45.19
N THR A 89 27.59 -2.06 44.42
CA THR A 89 27.64 -3.20 43.51
C THR A 89 28.96 -3.97 43.69
N THR A 90 28.98 -5.23 43.29
CA THR A 90 30.15 -6.13 43.35
C THR A 90 30.39 -6.69 41.96
N GLY A 91 31.55 -6.40 41.37
CA GLY A 91 31.97 -6.94 40.06
C GLY A 91 31.57 -6.12 38.82
N HIS A 92 30.46 -5.38 38.83
CA HIS A 92 30.00 -4.57 37.67
C HIS A 92 29.78 -3.10 38.03
N LYS A 93 29.86 -2.19 37.06
CA LYS A 93 29.72 -0.72 37.24
C LYS A 93 28.35 -0.30 37.78
N TYR A 94 27.29 -1.04 37.45
CA TYR A 94 25.91 -0.70 37.81
C TYR A 94 25.32 -1.74 38.77
N CYS A 95 24.35 -1.34 39.61
CA CYS A 95 23.62 -2.25 40.48
C CYS A 95 22.51 -2.99 39.70
N ASN A 96 21.91 -4.04 40.28
CA ASN A 96 20.88 -4.85 39.60
C ASN A 96 19.67 -4.05 39.09
N LYS A 97 19.34 -2.91 39.69
CA LYS A 97 18.26 -2.02 39.21
C LYS A 97 18.65 -1.21 37.97
N HIS A 98 19.95 -0.97 37.78
CA HIS A 98 20.52 -0.15 36.70
C HIS A 98 21.41 -0.98 35.77
N LEU A 99 21.27 -2.32 35.79
CA LEU A 99 22.13 -3.21 35.01
C LEU A 99 22.07 -2.91 33.50
N ARG A 100 20.94 -2.36 33.03
CA ARG A 100 20.76 -1.99 31.63
C ARG A 100 21.58 -0.77 31.19
N ASP A 101 22.10 0.03 32.11
CA ASP A 101 22.98 1.15 31.79
C ASP A 101 24.30 0.71 31.17
N ILE A 102 24.70 -0.54 31.39
CA ILE A 102 25.81 -1.18 30.69
C ILE A 102 25.61 -1.08 29.16
N TYR A 103 24.39 -1.25 28.68
CA TYR A 103 24.09 -1.16 27.26
C TYR A 103 24.11 0.28 26.74
N TYR A 104 23.73 1.27 27.56
CA TYR A 104 23.87 2.69 27.18
C TYR A 104 25.34 3.11 27.10
N ASP A 105 26.17 2.61 28.01
CA ASP A 105 27.63 2.78 27.92
C ASP A 105 28.20 2.11 26.66
N GLU A 106 27.72 0.91 26.34
CA GLU A 106 28.13 0.18 25.13
C GLU A 106 27.70 0.88 23.83
N GLU A 107 26.50 1.47 23.76
CA GLU A 107 26.07 2.31 22.63
C GLU A 107 27.10 3.41 22.35
N LYS A 108 27.54 4.12 23.39
CA LYS A 108 28.50 5.22 23.28
C LYS A 108 29.90 4.71 22.91
N ALA A 109 30.35 3.63 23.53
CA ALA A 109 31.70 3.10 23.32
C ALA A 109 31.90 2.51 21.92
N LYS A 110 30.88 1.82 21.38
CA LYS A 110 30.94 1.15 20.08
C LYS A 110 30.31 1.94 18.94
N GLY A 111 29.68 3.08 19.23
CA GLY A 111 28.94 3.85 18.23
C GLY A 111 27.73 3.08 17.65
N ILE A 112 27.13 2.19 18.44
CA ILE A 112 25.97 1.38 18.03
C ILE A 112 24.68 1.93 18.65
N LYS A 113 23.53 1.59 18.06
CA LYS A 113 22.22 1.93 18.60
C LYS A 113 21.39 0.68 18.87
N TYR A 114 21.01 0.44 20.12
CA TYR A 114 20.03 -0.57 20.50
C TYR A 114 18.60 -0.04 20.33
N CYS A 115 17.67 -0.95 20.05
CA CYS A 115 16.28 -0.62 19.75
C CYS A 115 15.52 0.04 20.92
N ASP A 116 15.42 -0.64 22.08
CA ASP A 116 14.71 -0.11 23.24
C ASP A 116 15.24 -0.77 24.52
N ILE A 117 16.37 -0.26 25.03
CA ILE A 117 17.02 -0.76 26.24
C ILE A 117 16.05 -0.70 27.44
N ALA A 118 15.24 0.37 27.54
CA ALA A 118 14.27 0.55 28.61
C ALA A 118 13.17 -0.52 28.61
N ARG A 119 12.76 -1.02 27.44
CA ARG A 119 11.82 -2.15 27.32
C ARG A 119 12.48 -3.52 27.16
N GLY A 120 13.80 -3.57 27.06
CA GLY A 120 14.59 -4.81 27.01
C GLY A 120 14.85 -5.35 25.60
N CYS A 121 14.56 -4.58 24.55
CA CYS A 121 14.93 -4.95 23.18
C CYS A 121 16.36 -4.49 22.90
N LEU A 122 17.31 -5.42 22.98
CA LEU A 122 18.74 -5.19 22.79
C LEU A 122 19.20 -5.54 21.37
N THR A 123 18.29 -5.51 20.39
CA THR A 123 18.65 -5.67 18.98
C THR A 123 19.32 -4.39 18.48
N ILE A 124 20.48 -4.52 17.83
CA ILE A 124 21.19 -3.40 17.21
C ILE A 124 20.43 -2.94 15.97
N CYS A 125 20.10 -1.65 15.91
CA CYS A 125 19.43 -1.04 14.78
C CYS A 125 20.40 -0.81 13.63
N LYS A 126 19.95 -1.08 12.40
CA LYS A 126 20.71 -0.87 11.16
C LYS A 126 20.21 0.38 10.44
N ASP A 127 20.97 0.84 9.45
CA ASP A 127 20.54 1.83 8.45
C ASP A 127 20.03 3.16 9.03
N GLY A 128 20.60 3.59 10.17
CA GLY A 128 20.22 4.84 10.83
C GLY A 128 18.85 4.83 11.52
N TYR A 129 18.20 3.67 11.64
CA TYR A 129 16.94 3.55 12.36
C TYR A 129 17.13 3.57 13.88
N THR A 130 16.09 4.05 14.60
CA THR A 130 16.06 4.09 16.07
C THR A 130 15.44 2.85 16.70
N LYS A 131 14.82 1.98 15.90
CA LYS A 131 14.16 0.73 16.33
C LYS A 131 14.46 -0.39 15.35
N CYS A 132 14.55 -1.63 15.84
CA CYS A 132 14.74 -2.82 15.02
C CYS A 132 13.49 -3.13 14.17
N ASP A 133 13.67 -3.92 13.11
CA ASP A 133 12.61 -4.28 12.16
C ASP A 133 11.38 -4.87 12.83
N GLU A 134 11.59 -5.77 13.79
CA GLU A 134 10.50 -6.43 14.52
C GLU A 134 9.68 -5.41 15.32
N CYS A 135 10.30 -4.56 16.13
CA CYS A 135 9.60 -3.53 16.90
C CYS A 135 8.92 -2.48 16.00
N ARG A 136 9.51 -2.16 14.84
CA ARG A 136 8.89 -1.29 13.84
C ARG A 136 7.65 -1.94 13.22
N ASN A 137 7.72 -3.22 12.85
CA ASN A 137 6.60 -3.98 12.30
C ASN A 137 5.46 -4.11 13.31
N ILE A 138 5.76 -4.39 14.58
CA ILE A 138 4.76 -4.41 15.66
C ILE A 138 4.08 -3.03 15.78
N SER A 139 4.86 -1.95 15.82
CA SER A 139 4.32 -0.59 15.92
C SER A 139 3.47 -0.24 14.69
N TYR A 140 3.91 -0.63 13.50
CA TYR A 140 3.21 -0.42 12.25
C TYR A 140 1.88 -1.16 12.20
N ASN A 141 1.85 -2.45 12.55
CA ASN A 141 0.63 -3.25 12.56
C ASN A 141 -0.39 -2.71 13.57
N LYS A 142 0.07 -2.35 14.77
CA LYS A 142 -0.78 -1.69 15.78
C LYS A 142 -1.39 -0.40 15.25
N GLU A 143 -0.59 0.46 14.60
CA GLU A 143 -1.07 1.72 14.04
C GLU A 143 -2.06 1.50 12.88
N LYS A 144 -1.81 0.48 12.06
CA LYS A 144 -2.71 0.05 10.98
C LYS A 144 -4.08 -0.34 11.53
N ASP A 145 -4.13 -1.14 12.59
CA ASP A 145 -5.37 -1.58 13.21
C ASP A 145 -6.13 -0.42 13.84
N LEU A 146 -5.44 0.44 14.60
CA LEU A 146 -6.00 1.68 15.17
C LEU A 146 -6.56 2.60 14.08
N ARG A 147 -5.92 2.67 12.92
CA ARG A 147 -6.40 3.47 11.79
C ARG A 147 -7.67 2.87 11.17
N VAL A 148 -7.80 1.56 11.10
CA VAL A 148 -9.04 0.90 10.64
C VAL A 148 -10.18 1.20 11.61
N GLU A 149 -9.93 1.08 12.91
CA GLU A 149 -10.91 1.40 13.95
C GLU A 149 -11.37 2.86 13.91
N ARG A 150 -10.42 3.80 13.87
CA ARG A 150 -10.73 5.24 13.77
C ARG A 150 -11.49 5.62 12.49
N ASN A 151 -11.22 4.95 11.37
CA ASN A 151 -12.01 5.15 10.15
C ASN A 151 -13.47 4.71 10.35
N ARG A 152 -13.70 3.54 10.98
CA ARG A 152 -15.07 3.07 11.28
C ARG A 152 -15.81 4.04 12.19
N LEU A 153 -15.14 4.55 13.23
CA LEU A 153 -15.72 5.55 14.14
C LEU A 153 -16.03 6.86 13.41
N HIS A 154 -15.12 7.34 12.56
CA HIS A 154 -15.33 8.53 11.74
C HIS A 154 -16.58 8.39 10.85
N ASP A 155 -16.66 7.30 10.08
CA ASP A 155 -17.78 7.04 9.18
C ASP A 155 -19.11 6.89 9.96
N ALA A 156 -19.09 6.33 11.18
CA ALA A 156 -20.27 6.24 12.04
C ALA A 156 -20.71 7.61 12.58
N ILE A 157 -19.78 8.50 12.96
CA ILE A 157 -20.12 9.86 13.42
C ILE A 157 -20.72 10.67 12.26
N GLU A 158 -20.16 10.53 11.06
CA GLU A 158 -20.68 11.18 9.84
C GLU A 158 -22.12 10.76 9.53
N GLN A 159 -22.45 9.46 9.65
CA GLN A 159 -23.82 8.96 9.43
C GLN A 159 -24.82 9.44 10.48
N ASN A 160 -24.39 9.63 11.74
CA ASN A 160 -25.25 10.04 12.84
C ASN A 160 -25.48 11.57 12.93
N GLY A 161 -24.91 12.36 12.01
CA GLY A 161 -25.21 13.79 11.88
C GLY A 161 -24.75 14.67 13.06
N ARG A 162 -23.76 14.23 13.86
CA ARG A 162 -23.29 14.96 15.06
C ARG A 162 -22.41 16.17 14.71
N GLY A 163 -23.02 17.24 14.21
CA GLY A 163 -22.36 18.55 14.03
C GLY A 163 -21.07 18.49 13.17
N LYS A 164 -20.19 19.47 13.35
CA LYS A 164 -18.90 19.54 12.62
C LYS A 164 -17.76 18.79 13.31
N ASN A 165 -17.98 18.22 14.50
CA ASN A 165 -16.93 17.55 15.25
C ASN A 165 -16.73 16.11 14.77
N GLN A 166 -15.48 15.74 14.54
CA GLN A 166 -15.08 14.44 14.01
C GLN A 166 -13.85 13.90 14.73
N ILE A 167 -13.62 12.59 14.65
CA ILE A 167 -12.37 11.97 15.09
C ILE A 167 -11.36 11.94 13.95
N CYS A 168 -10.11 12.33 14.22
CA CYS A 168 -9.04 12.28 13.24
C CYS A 168 -8.57 10.83 13.01
N VAL A 169 -8.60 10.36 11.77
CA VAL A 169 -8.20 8.98 11.43
C VAL A 169 -6.71 8.68 11.59
N ASN A 170 -5.87 9.70 11.82
CA ASN A 170 -4.41 9.57 11.95
C ASN A 170 -3.89 9.73 13.38
N CYS A 171 -4.45 10.62 14.20
CA CYS A 171 -4.04 10.77 15.60
C CYS A 171 -5.11 10.37 16.63
N GLY A 172 -6.35 10.13 16.21
CA GLY A 172 -7.47 9.78 17.09
C GLY A 172 -8.02 10.93 17.93
N GLN A 173 -7.53 12.17 17.74
CA GLN A 173 -8.04 13.35 18.43
C GLN A 173 -9.31 13.87 17.77
N ASP A 174 -10.22 14.41 18.59
CA ASP A 174 -11.39 15.12 18.13
C ASP A 174 -10.98 16.46 17.48
N TYR A 175 -11.68 16.86 16.43
CA TYR A 175 -11.43 18.10 15.71
C TYR A 175 -12.66 18.56 14.94
N GLU A 176 -12.71 19.86 14.61
CA GLU A 176 -13.74 20.41 13.73
C GLU A 176 -13.39 20.13 12.26
N GLN A 177 -14.28 19.45 11.55
CA GLN A 177 -14.12 19.06 10.16
C GLN A 177 -14.14 20.30 9.25
N TYR A 178 -13.24 20.34 8.28
CA TYR A 178 -13.13 21.42 7.30
C TYR A 178 -13.15 20.87 5.87
N MET A 179 -13.41 21.75 4.90
CA MET A 179 -13.39 21.37 3.48
C MET A 179 -11.95 21.37 2.96
N THR A 180 -11.55 20.26 2.36
CA THR A 180 -10.24 20.12 1.71
C THR A 180 -10.20 20.83 0.36
N LYS A 181 -9.00 20.99 -0.23
CA LYS A 181 -8.81 21.56 -1.58
C LYS A 181 -9.58 20.87 -2.70
N TYR A 182 -10.08 19.66 -2.46
CA TYR A 182 -10.88 18.87 -3.41
C TYR A 182 -12.39 19.00 -3.15
N ASN A 183 -12.81 19.97 -2.35
CA ASN A 183 -14.20 20.19 -1.94
C ASN A 183 -14.83 18.94 -1.28
N LYS A 184 -14.03 18.22 -0.47
CA LYS A 184 -14.46 17.07 0.32
C LYS A 184 -14.24 17.34 1.81
N PRO A 185 -15.13 16.85 2.71
CA PRO A 185 -14.92 16.92 4.15
C PRO A 185 -13.61 16.24 4.55
N SER A 186 -12.87 16.83 5.47
CA SER A 186 -11.60 16.28 5.96
C SER A 186 -11.82 15.00 6.76
N LYS A 187 -10.88 14.05 6.68
CA LYS A 187 -10.76 12.92 7.63
C LYS A 187 -9.65 13.13 8.66
N LEU A 188 -8.86 14.19 8.48
CA LEU A 188 -7.65 14.48 9.26
C LEU A 188 -7.78 15.86 9.91
N CYS A 189 -7.36 15.96 11.17
CA CYS A 189 -7.19 17.26 11.81
C CYS A 189 -6.11 18.09 11.09
N THR A 190 -6.17 19.41 11.24
CA THR A 190 -5.26 20.34 10.57
C THR A 190 -3.77 20.01 10.77
N PRO A 191 -3.29 19.69 12.00
CA PRO A 191 -1.89 19.31 12.20
C PRO A 191 -1.48 18.05 11.43
N CYS A 192 -2.32 17.00 11.44
CA CYS A 192 -2.03 15.76 10.73
C CYS A 192 -2.04 15.97 9.21
N ASN A 193 -2.99 16.76 8.70
CA ASN A 193 -3.05 17.08 7.28
C ASN A 193 -1.83 17.91 6.83
N LYS A 194 -1.42 18.91 7.62
CA LYS A 194 -0.22 19.71 7.34
C LYS A 194 1.03 18.83 7.28
N ASN A 195 1.23 17.95 8.27
CA ASN A 195 2.35 17.02 8.25
C ASN A 195 2.31 16.10 7.02
N ASN A 196 1.13 15.57 6.64
CA ASN A 196 1.01 14.77 5.41
C ASN A 196 1.41 15.56 4.16
N LEU A 197 1.02 16.84 4.05
CA LEU A 197 1.42 17.70 2.94
C LEU A 197 2.93 17.93 2.90
N GLU A 198 3.56 18.14 4.06
CA GLU A 198 5.03 18.27 4.17
C GLU A 198 5.75 16.98 3.77
N GLN A 199 5.22 15.81 4.17
CA GLN A 199 5.77 14.52 3.75
C GLN A 199 5.56 14.26 2.26
N ASP A 200 4.42 14.63 1.70
CA ASP A 200 4.16 14.50 0.27
C ASP A 200 5.03 15.46 -0.56
N ALA A 201 5.31 16.67 -0.06
CA ALA A 201 6.25 17.59 -0.69
C ALA A 201 7.69 17.03 -0.72
N LYS A 202 8.11 16.28 0.31
CA LYS A 202 9.42 15.60 0.32
C LYS A 202 9.51 14.43 -0.68
N ARG A 203 8.37 13.97 -1.23
CA ARG A 203 8.30 12.89 -2.22
C ARG A 203 8.31 13.44 -3.65
N GLU A 204 9.14 14.45 -3.91
CA GLU A 204 9.36 14.95 -5.27
C GLU A 204 9.67 13.79 -6.22
N ASN A 205 9.08 13.82 -7.41
CA ASN A 205 9.23 12.81 -8.47
C ASN A 205 8.66 11.41 -8.18
N ARG A 206 7.80 11.22 -7.16
CA ARG A 206 7.09 9.94 -6.99
C ARG A 206 6.08 9.73 -8.13
N VAL A 207 6.49 8.99 -9.16
CA VAL A 207 5.57 8.48 -10.18
C VAL A 207 4.84 7.27 -9.60
N ARG A 208 3.53 7.42 -9.35
CA ARG A 208 2.70 6.33 -8.84
C ARG A 208 2.47 5.29 -9.95
N ASN A 209 2.97 4.07 -9.76
CA ASN A 209 2.71 2.97 -10.69
C ASN A 209 1.45 2.19 -10.27
N PHE A 210 0.29 2.63 -10.76
CA PHE A 210 -0.99 1.98 -10.47
C PHE A 210 -1.03 0.51 -10.89
N LYS A 211 -0.37 0.13 -12.00
CA LYS A 211 -0.34 -1.25 -12.48
C LYS A 211 0.42 -2.17 -11.54
N ASN A 212 1.52 -1.68 -10.96
CA ASN A 212 2.26 -2.41 -9.93
C ASN A 212 1.49 -2.48 -8.60
N GLU A 213 0.86 -1.39 -8.18
CA GLU A 213 0.02 -1.39 -6.99
C GLU A 213 -1.19 -2.33 -7.10
N ASN A 214 -1.73 -2.51 -8.31
CA ASN A 214 -2.78 -3.47 -8.61
C ASN A 214 -2.25 -4.91 -8.61
N TYR A 215 -1.06 -5.14 -9.16
CA TYR A 215 -0.40 -6.45 -9.12
C TYR A 215 -0.20 -6.94 -7.68
N ASN A 216 0.20 -6.04 -6.77
CA ASN A 216 0.38 -6.37 -5.36
C ASN A 216 -0.94 -6.55 -4.59
N ASN A 217 -2.09 -6.17 -5.17
CA ASN A 217 -3.39 -6.29 -4.53
C ASN A 217 -4.51 -6.56 -5.55
N ILE A 218 -4.44 -7.74 -6.17
CA ILE A 218 -5.38 -8.17 -7.23
C ILE A 218 -6.81 -8.31 -6.67
N GLU A 219 -6.98 -8.66 -5.39
CA GLU A 219 -8.29 -8.73 -4.73
C GLU A 219 -9.00 -7.37 -4.66
N ARG A 220 -8.26 -6.29 -4.33
CA ARG A 220 -8.80 -4.93 -4.42
C ARG A 220 -9.21 -4.62 -5.86
N LEU A 221 -8.34 -4.90 -6.83
CA LEU A 221 -8.63 -4.64 -8.24
C LEU A 221 -9.89 -5.39 -8.70
N TYR A 222 -10.06 -6.65 -8.29
CA TYR A 222 -11.24 -7.46 -8.63
C TYR A 222 -12.54 -6.83 -8.07
N ARG A 223 -12.52 -6.35 -6.81
CA ARG A 223 -13.64 -5.63 -6.23
C ARG A 223 -13.95 -4.34 -6.99
N ASP A 224 -12.92 -3.57 -7.35
CA ASP A 224 -13.08 -2.35 -8.14
C ASP A 224 -13.74 -2.65 -9.50
N TYR A 225 -13.38 -3.77 -10.13
CA TYR A 225 -14.03 -4.26 -11.35
C TYR A 225 -15.49 -4.62 -11.12
N ILE A 226 -15.82 -5.41 -10.09
CA ILE A 226 -17.21 -5.78 -9.77
C ILE A 226 -18.07 -4.53 -9.54
N THR A 227 -17.60 -3.58 -8.73
CA THR A 227 -18.32 -2.33 -8.48
C THR A 227 -18.48 -1.52 -9.76
N GLY A 228 -17.43 -1.44 -10.58
CA GLY A 228 -17.48 -0.74 -11.87
C GLY A 228 -18.41 -1.39 -12.89
N VAL A 229 -18.54 -2.71 -12.87
CA VAL A 229 -19.47 -3.50 -13.69
C VAL A 229 -20.91 -3.23 -13.26
N ALA A 230 -21.21 -3.38 -11.97
CA ALA A 230 -22.55 -3.15 -11.41
C ALA A 230 -23.04 -1.73 -11.70
N LYS A 231 -22.18 -0.72 -11.54
CA LYS A 231 -22.51 0.68 -11.85
C LYS A 231 -22.91 0.91 -13.31
N ARG A 232 -22.35 0.12 -14.24
CA ARG A 232 -22.63 0.21 -15.68
C ARG A 232 -23.76 -0.72 -16.13
N GLY A 233 -24.34 -1.52 -15.24
CA GLY A 233 -25.43 -2.45 -15.55
C GLY A 233 -25.00 -3.65 -16.40
N TYR A 234 -23.73 -4.06 -16.34
CA TYR A 234 -23.26 -5.26 -17.03
C TYR A 234 -23.32 -6.48 -16.13
N GLU A 235 -23.55 -7.65 -16.72
CA GLU A 235 -23.39 -8.94 -16.05
C GLU A 235 -21.90 -9.30 -15.93
N ILE A 236 -21.55 -10.09 -14.91
CA ILE A 236 -20.20 -10.64 -14.70
C ILE A 236 -20.32 -12.10 -14.25
N SER A 237 -19.69 -12.99 -15.01
CA SER A 237 -19.61 -14.43 -14.70
C SER A 237 -18.18 -14.92 -14.49
N ILE A 238 -17.16 -14.12 -14.82
CA ILE A 238 -15.77 -14.46 -14.50
C ILE A 238 -15.55 -14.47 -12.98
N ASN A 239 -14.96 -15.55 -12.47
CA ASN A 239 -14.59 -15.65 -11.06
C ASN A 239 -13.22 -15.01 -10.77
N PHE A 240 -12.83 -14.95 -9.49
CA PHE A 240 -11.57 -14.32 -9.07
C PHE A 240 -10.32 -14.97 -9.69
N GLU A 241 -10.27 -16.30 -9.81
CA GLU A 241 -9.11 -17.00 -10.38
C GLU A 241 -8.99 -16.76 -11.89
N GLU A 242 -10.11 -16.72 -12.60
CA GLU A 242 -10.15 -16.35 -14.02
C GLU A 242 -9.74 -14.89 -14.22
N PHE A 243 -10.27 -13.99 -13.40
CA PHE A 243 -9.89 -12.58 -13.39
C PHE A 243 -8.39 -12.39 -13.17
N LYS A 244 -7.82 -13.04 -12.16
CA LYS A 244 -6.39 -13.02 -11.85
C LYS A 244 -5.56 -13.44 -13.04
N LYS A 245 -5.93 -14.55 -13.71
CA LYS A 245 -5.24 -15.02 -14.92
C LYS A 245 -5.30 -14.00 -16.05
N LEU A 246 -6.45 -13.36 -16.28
CA LEU A 246 -6.60 -12.33 -17.29
C LEU A 246 -5.68 -11.12 -17.02
N VAL A 247 -5.73 -10.54 -15.82
CA VAL A 247 -5.01 -9.29 -15.56
C VAL A 247 -3.48 -9.43 -15.51
N VAL A 248 -2.93 -10.63 -15.33
CA VAL A 248 -1.47 -10.88 -15.39
C VAL A 248 -1.00 -11.41 -16.73
N SER A 249 -1.92 -11.70 -17.66
CA SER A 249 -1.59 -12.21 -18.98
C SER A 249 -1.14 -11.10 -19.93
N LYS A 250 -0.39 -11.48 -20.96
CA LYS A 250 -0.03 -10.57 -22.07
C LYS A 250 -1.28 -10.04 -22.75
N CYS A 251 -1.24 -8.78 -23.17
CA CYS A 251 -2.34 -8.16 -23.92
C CYS A 251 -2.67 -8.98 -25.18
N TYR A 252 -3.94 -9.29 -25.38
CA TYR A 252 -4.44 -10.08 -26.51
C TYR A 252 -4.13 -9.45 -27.87
N TYR A 253 -4.21 -8.11 -27.98
CA TYR A 253 -4.04 -7.43 -29.26
C TYR A 253 -2.59 -7.17 -29.67
N CYS A 254 -1.72 -6.83 -28.72
CA CYS A 254 -0.34 -6.42 -29.01
C CYS A 254 0.74 -7.22 -28.27
N HIS A 255 0.34 -8.21 -27.47
CA HIS A 255 1.21 -9.02 -26.61
C HIS A 255 2.04 -8.25 -25.58
N TYR A 256 1.71 -6.98 -25.30
CA TYR A 256 2.34 -6.23 -24.21
C TYR A 256 2.18 -6.94 -22.87
N THR A 257 3.29 -7.10 -22.17
CA THR A 257 3.35 -7.55 -20.78
C THR A 257 4.52 -6.87 -20.09
N LYS A 258 4.44 -6.70 -18.78
CA LYS A 258 5.52 -6.20 -17.94
C LYS A 258 5.47 -6.89 -16.60
N GLU A 259 6.64 -7.32 -16.12
CA GLU A 259 6.74 -8.06 -14.86
C GLU A 259 6.21 -7.20 -13.69
N LYS A 260 5.48 -7.83 -12.76
CA LYS A 260 4.88 -7.18 -11.59
C LYS A 260 3.94 -6.01 -11.94
N GLU A 261 3.34 -6.02 -13.13
CA GLU A 261 2.29 -5.08 -13.52
C GLU A 261 1.06 -5.85 -14.03
N THR A 262 -0.12 -5.29 -13.81
CA THR A 262 -1.37 -5.83 -14.39
C THR A 262 -1.72 -5.13 -15.69
N ASN A 263 -2.26 -5.90 -16.64
CA ASN A 263 -3.10 -5.40 -17.72
C ASN A 263 -4.56 -5.22 -17.23
N GLY A 264 -5.36 -4.54 -18.05
CA GLY A 264 -6.82 -4.50 -17.89
C GLY A 264 -7.48 -5.66 -18.63
N ILE A 265 -8.81 -5.58 -18.76
CA ILE A 265 -9.66 -6.53 -19.46
C ILE A 265 -10.46 -5.76 -20.51
N ASP A 266 -10.38 -6.21 -21.76
CA ASP A 266 -11.24 -5.77 -22.86
C ASP A 266 -12.37 -6.78 -23.08
N ARG A 267 -13.50 -6.28 -23.56
CA ARG A 267 -14.64 -7.09 -23.99
C ARG A 267 -14.67 -7.13 -25.51
N LEU A 268 -14.56 -8.31 -26.10
CA LEU A 268 -14.55 -8.47 -27.55
C LEU A 268 -15.82 -7.88 -28.17
N ASN A 269 -16.97 -8.22 -27.60
CA ASN A 269 -18.24 -7.57 -27.84
C ASN A 269 -18.62 -6.69 -26.63
N ASN A 270 -18.74 -5.39 -26.85
CA ASN A 270 -19.02 -4.40 -25.80
C ASN A 270 -20.47 -4.39 -25.29
N ASP A 271 -21.39 -5.05 -26.01
CA ASP A 271 -22.79 -5.22 -25.60
C ASP A 271 -22.96 -6.37 -24.62
N ILE A 272 -21.99 -7.30 -24.60
CA ILE A 272 -21.96 -8.44 -23.69
C ILE A 272 -21.20 -8.05 -22.42
N GLY A 273 -21.62 -8.62 -21.29
CA GLY A 273 -20.96 -8.47 -19.99
C GLY A 273 -19.57 -9.13 -19.91
N TYR A 274 -19.10 -9.32 -18.69
CA TYR A 274 -17.79 -9.89 -18.39
C TYR A 274 -17.90 -11.42 -18.24
N THR A 275 -17.75 -12.13 -19.36
CA THR A 275 -17.76 -13.61 -19.42
C THR A 275 -16.41 -14.14 -19.89
N LYS A 276 -16.15 -15.43 -19.65
CA LYS A 276 -14.89 -16.07 -20.04
C LYS A 276 -14.65 -16.03 -21.56
N GLU A 277 -15.71 -16.11 -22.35
CA GLU A 277 -15.67 -16.12 -23.81
C GLU A 277 -15.57 -14.72 -24.40
N ASN A 278 -16.07 -13.70 -23.68
CA ASN A 278 -16.08 -12.31 -24.16
C ASN A 278 -14.90 -11.48 -23.64
N CYS A 279 -14.24 -11.90 -22.56
CA CYS A 279 -13.16 -11.15 -21.93
C CYS A 279 -11.77 -11.61 -22.39
N VAL A 280 -10.93 -10.64 -22.75
CA VAL A 280 -9.52 -10.87 -23.09
C VAL A 280 -8.59 -9.91 -22.33
N PRO A 281 -7.35 -10.33 -22.01
CA PRO A 281 -6.38 -9.44 -21.38
C PRO A 281 -6.06 -8.27 -22.31
N CYS A 282 -6.08 -7.04 -21.82
CA CYS A 282 -5.86 -5.87 -22.67
C CYS A 282 -5.07 -4.79 -21.97
N CYS A 283 -3.97 -4.35 -22.59
CA CYS A 283 -3.27 -3.17 -22.11
C CYS A 283 -4.11 -1.92 -22.35
N GLU A 284 -3.92 -0.91 -21.51
CA GLU A 284 -4.64 0.36 -21.53
C GLU A 284 -4.72 0.99 -22.93
N ILE A 285 -3.58 1.09 -23.63
CA ILE A 285 -3.54 1.72 -24.96
C ILE A 285 -4.40 0.94 -25.97
N CYS A 286 -4.34 -0.40 -25.99
CA CYS A 286 -5.18 -1.19 -26.90
C CYS A 286 -6.66 -1.05 -26.56
N ASN A 287 -7.01 -1.05 -25.26
CA ASN A 287 -8.38 -0.92 -24.82
C ASN A 287 -8.97 0.45 -25.20
N MET A 288 -8.17 1.51 -25.03
CA MET A 288 -8.51 2.87 -25.42
C MET A 288 -8.70 3.01 -26.93
N ILE A 289 -7.76 2.48 -27.72
CA ILE A 289 -7.81 2.53 -29.18
C ILE A 289 -8.99 1.72 -29.72
N LYS A 290 -9.20 0.50 -29.23
CA LYS A 290 -10.33 -0.35 -29.64
C LYS A 290 -11.65 0.33 -29.30
N HIS A 291 -11.74 0.95 -28.14
CA HIS A 291 -12.92 1.71 -27.73
C HIS A 291 -14.19 0.82 -27.81
N TYR A 292 -15.27 1.30 -28.41
CA TYR A 292 -16.48 0.49 -28.68
C TYR A 292 -16.39 -0.37 -29.96
N TYR A 293 -15.30 -0.26 -30.74
CA TYR A 293 -15.22 -0.88 -32.05
C TYR A 293 -15.16 -2.40 -31.99
N HIS A 294 -15.76 -3.03 -33.00
CA HIS A 294 -15.61 -4.45 -33.25
C HIS A 294 -14.13 -4.82 -33.47
N PRO A 295 -13.63 -5.95 -32.91
CA PRO A 295 -12.23 -6.35 -33.01
C PRO A 295 -11.71 -6.45 -34.45
N LEU A 296 -12.52 -7.02 -35.36
CA LEU A 296 -12.17 -7.13 -36.78
C LEU A 296 -11.94 -5.75 -37.42
N PHE A 297 -12.86 -4.80 -37.22
CA PHE A 297 -12.69 -3.44 -37.73
C PHE A 297 -11.43 -2.79 -37.16
N PHE A 298 -11.25 -2.87 -35.84
CA PHE A 298 -10.14 -2.27 -35.13
C PHE A 298 -8.78 -2.77 -35.67
N ILE A 299 -8.62 -4.08 -35.82
CA ILE A 299 -7.37 -4.69 -36.29
C ILE A 299 -7.13 -4.34 -37.77
N GLU A 300 -8.15 -4.42 -38.61
CA GLU A 300 -8.04 -4.06 -40.03
C GLU A 300 -7.74 -2.57 -40.22
N LEU A 301 -8.31 -1.69 -39.38
CA LEU A 301 -7.98 -0.27 -39.37
C LEU A 301 -6.50 -0.05 -38.99
N CYS A 302 -5.95 -0.80 -38.03
CA CYS A 302 -4.52 -0.75 -37.72
C CYS A 302 -3.66 -1.13 -38.93
N LYS A 303 -4.05 -2.17 -39.69
CA LYS A 303 -3.34 -2.57 -40.92
C LYS A 303 -3.40 -1.49 -42.01
N ILE A 304 -4.51 -0.75 -42.08
CA ILE A 304 -4.67 0.38 -43.00
C ILE A 304 -3.78 1.56 -42.59
N ILE A 305 -3.82 1.95 -41.30
CA ILE A 305 -3.01 3.07 -40.77
C ILE A 305 -1.51 2.83 -40.97
N THR A 306 -1.08 1.57 -40.84
CA THR A 306 0.33 1.18 -40.99
C THR A 306 0.75 0.95 -42.45
N GLY A 307 -0.17 1.06 -43.40
CA GLY A 307 0.09 0.84 -44.83
C GLY A 307 0.26 -0.63 -45.23
N ILE A 308 0.09 -1.59 -44.31
CA ILE A 308 0.14 -3.03 -44.62
C ILE A 308 -0.99 -3.42 -45.57
N LYS A 309 -2.16 -2.79 -45.42
CA LYS A 309 -3.32 -2.97 -46.28
C LYS A 309 -3.78 -1.62 -46.81
N LYS A 310 -4.19 -1.56 -48.08
CA LYS A 310 -4.84 -0.36 -48.61
C LYS A 310 -6.29 -0.30 -48.12
N GLY A 311 -6.72 0.85 -47.60
CA GLY A 311 -8.12 1.08 -47.30
C GLY A 311 -8.95 1.12 -48.59
N THR A 312 -9.98 0.28 -48.68
CA THR A 312 -10.84 0.15 -49.86
C THR A 312 -12.21 0.76 -49.61
N LYS A 313 -12.88 1.19 -50.68
CA LYS A 313 -14.27 1.68 -50.63
C LYS A 313 -15.22 0.65 -49.99
N GLU A 314 -15.00 -0.64 -50.29
CA GLU A 314 -15.76 -1.74 -49.70
C GLU A 314 -15.57 -1.83 -48.19
N PHE A 315 -14.33 -1.75 -47.69
CA PHE A 315 -14.06 -1.75 -46.24
C PHE A 315 -14.79 -0.61 -45.53
N TYR A 316 -14.68 0.62 -46.05
CA TYR A 316 -15.35 1.77 -45.44
C TYR A 316 -16.88 1.68 -45.50
N LEU A 317 -17.43 1.14 -46.60
CA LEU A 317 -18.88 0.93 -46.74
C LEU A 317 -19.38 -0.15 -45.77
N ASN A 318 -18.61 -1.22 -45.61
CA ASN A 318 -18.91 -2.32 -44.70
C ASN A 318 -18.95 -1.85 -43.25
N TRP A 319 -18.11 -0.89 -42.87
CA TRP A 319 -18.01 -0.34 -41.50
C TRP A 319 -18.52 1.10 -41.39
N LYS A 320 -19.46 1.51 -42.26
CA LYS A 320 -19.98 2.88 -42.35
C LYS A 320 -20.57 3.41 -41.02
N GLU A 321 -21.00 2.52 -40.13
CA GLU A 321 -21.48 2.86 -38.80
C GLU A 321 -20.42 3.51 -37.93
N TYR A 322 -19.14 3.14 -38.11
CA TYR A 322 -18.02 3.67 -37.33
C TYR A 322 -17.44 4.96 -37.89
N TYR A 323 -17.82 5.35 -39.11
CA TYR A 323 -17.35 6.56 -39.79
C TYR A 323 -18.38 7.71 -39.84
N GLY A 324 -19.70 7.46 -39.81
CA GLY A 324 -20.74 8.53 -39.89
C GLY A 324 -21.38 8.92 -38.55
N ARG A 325 -22.15 10.01 -38.38
CA ARG A 325 -22.45 11.18 -39.24
C ARG A 325 -21.97 12.41 -38.51
N THR A 326 -21.20 13.25 -39.18
CA THR A 326 -20.74 14.49 -38.59
C THR A 326 -21.14 15.60 -39.50
N ASN A 327 -22.04 16.47 -39.02
CA ASN A 327 -22.38 17.73 -39.68
C ASN A 327 -21.19 18.70 -39.56
N TYR A 328 -20.03 18.32 -40.07
CA TYR A 328 -18.83 19.16 -40.16
C TYR A 328 -18.93 20.15 -41.33
N HIS A 329 -20.13 20.42 -41.86
CA HIS A 329 -20.33 21.43 -42.91
C HIS A 329 -20.61 22.83 -42.39
N ASN A 330 -20.67 23.01 -41.08
CA ASN A 330 -20.92 24.31 -40.48
C ASN A 330 -19.67 24.84 -39.77
N TYR A 331 -18.90 25.65 -40.48
CA TYR A 331 -17.71 26.34 -39.96
C TYR A 331 -18.01 27.12 -38.68
N VAL A 332 -19.12 27.86 -38.64
CA VAL A 332 -19.51 28.69 -37.49
C VAL A 332 -19.73 27.84 -36.24
N ASN A 333 -20.43 26.72 -36.37
CA ASN A 333 -20.65 25.79 -35.26
C ASN A 333 -19.36 25.07 -34.84
N TYR A 334 -18.50 24.71 -35.80
CA TYR A 334 -17.21 24.08 -35.52
C TYR A 334 -16.31 25.01 -34.71
N LYS A 335 -16.17 26.25 -35.17
CA LYS A 335 -15.42 27.32 -34.50
C LYS A 335 -15.99 27.61 -33.11
N LYS A 336 -17.30 27.89 -33.01
CA LYS A 336 -17.99 28.17 -31.74
C LYS A 336 -17.84 27.04 -30.71
N THR A 337 -17.94 25.79 -31.14
CA THR A 337 -17.78 24.63 -30.24
C THR A 337 -16.33 24.52 -29.74
N THR A 338 -15.37 24.85 -30.59
CA THR A 338 -13.94 24.78 -30.25
C THR A 338 -13.53 25.89 -29.30
N GLU A 339 -13.92 27.13 -29.59
CA GLU A 339 -13.58 28.29 -28.75
C GLU A 339 -14.36 28.28 -27.44
N ASN A 340 -15.68 28.10 -27.48
CA ASN A 340 -16.52 28.35 -26.30
C ASN A 340 -16.65 27.14 -25.37
N LYS A 341 -16.64 25.90 -25.90
CA LYS A 341 -16.80 24.70 -25.06
C LYS A 341 -15.47 24.07 -24.66
N ARG A 342 -14.46 24.20 -25.51
CA ARG A 342 -13.15 23.56 -25.30
C ARG A 342 -12.06 24.54 -24.91
N GLU A 343 -12.33 25.85 -25.03
CA GLU A 343 -11.40 26.94 -24.70
C GLU A 343 -10.09 26.77 -25.46
N LEU A 344 -10.20 26.65 -26.79
CA LEU A 344 -9.07 26.49 -27.70
C LEU A 344 -9.12 27.59 -28.76
N PRO A 345 -8.03 28.37 -28.96
CA PRO A 345 -7.93 29.30 -30.07
C PRO A 345 -8.14 28.60 -31.42
N PHE A 346 -8.94 29.23 -32.28
CA PHE A 346 -9.28 28.72 -33.60
C PHE A 346 -8.71 29.62 -34.69
N ASN A 347 -7.42 29.44 -34.95
CA ASN A 347 -6.58 30.24 -35.84
C ASN A 347 -6.47 29.58 -37.23
N ILE A 348 -7.60 29.12 -37.77
CA ILE A 348 -7.71 28.67 -39.17
C ILE A 348 -8.82 29.44 -39.87
N THR A 349 -8.61 29.76 -41.15
CA THR A 349 -9.61 30.49 -41.94
C THR A 349 -10.78 29.57 -42.35
N LYS A 350 -11.90 30.17 -42.77
CA LYS A 350 -13.04 29.41 -43.32
C LYS A 350 -12.65 28.65 -44.60
N ASP A 351 -11.79 29.25 -45.42
CA ASP A 351 -11.37 28.66 -46.69
C ASP A 351 -10.43 27.47 -46.46
N ASP A 352 -9.45 27.61 -45.55
CA ASP A 352 -8.60 26.50 -45.11
C ASP A 352 -9.43 25.36 -44.55
N TRP A 353 -10.36 25.67 -43.66
CA TRP A 353 -11.24 24.67 -43.07
C TRP A 353 -12.08 23.95 -44.14
N THR A 354 -12.66 24.69 -45.09
CA THR A 354 -13.51 24.11 -46.16
C THR A 354 -12.70 23.16 -47.05
N ARG A 355 -11.45 23.52 -47.36
CA ARG A 355 -10.52 22.67 -48.10
C ARG A 355 -10.12 21.42 -47.31
N LEU A 356 -9.74 21.57 -46.05
CA LEU A 356 -9.27 20.46 -45.22
C LEU A 356 -10.34 19.40 -44.96
N ILE A 357 -11.59 19.79 -44.66
CA ILE A 357 -12.61 18.81 -44.26
C ILE A 357 -12.96 17.82 -45.37
N ILE A 358 -12.75 18.15 -46.65
CA ILE A 358 -13.04 17.24 -47.76
C ILE A 358 -11.83 16.39 -48.17
N GLU A 359 -10.63 16.67 -47.64
CA GLU A 359 -9.45 15.86 -47.92
C GLU A 359 -9.54 14.47 -47.25
N PRO A 360 -8.85 13.44 -47.78
CA PRO A 360 -8.80 12.12 -47.15
C PRO A 360 -8.18 12.19 -45.75
N CYS A 361 -8.69 11.36 -44.84
CA CYS A 361 -8.14 11.17 -43.50
C CYS A 361 -6.65 10.84 -43.59
N TYR A 362 -5.80 11.64 -42.93
CA TYR A 362 -4.34 11.46 -43.03
C TYR A 362 -3.83 10.14 -42.45
N LEU A 363 -4.62 9.47 -41.59
CA LEU A 363 -4.29 8.19 -40.98
C LEU A 363 -4.78 7.00 -41.79
N CYS A 364 -6.06 6.98 -42.16
CA CYS A 364 -6.65 5.80 -42.79
C CYS A 364 -7.12 5.99 -44.23
N GLY A 365 -7.05 7.19 -44.79
CA GLY A 365 -7.50 7.49 -46.15
C GLY A 365 -9.02 7.59 -46.35
N TYR A 366 -9.83 7.43 -45.30
CA TYR A 366 -11.28 7.62 -45.41
C TYR A 366 -11.63 9.05 -45.82
N GLN A 367 -12.55 9.21 -46.77
CA GLN A 367 -13.04 10.50 -47.25
C GLN A 367 -14.56 10.47 -47.37
N ASP A 368 -15.21 11.57 -47.00
CA ASP A 368 -16.63 11.78 -47.21
C ASP A 368 -16.84 13.10 -47.95
N LYS A 369 -17.68 13.10 -48.99
CA LYS A 369 -18.09 14.35 -49.67
C LYS A 369 -18.77 15.31 -48.70
N LYS A 370 -19.32 14.77 -47.61
CA LYS A 370 -19.91 15.54 -46.52
C LYS A 370 -18.89 16.11 -45.51
N GLY A 371 -17.61 15.91 -45.77
CA GLY A 371 -16.53 16.33 -44.91
C GLY A 371 -16.30 15.44 -43.70
N ILE A 372 -15.06 15.44 -43.22
CA ILE A 372 -14.57 14.75 -42.03
C ILE A 372 -14.07 15.77 -40.99
N GLY A 373 -13.63 15.28 -39.84
CA GLY A 373 -13.15 16.12 -38.75
C GLY A 373 -11.71 16.59 -38.98
N LEU A 374 -11.21 17.37 -38.02
CA LEU A 374 -9.81 17.77 -37.94
C LEU A 374 -9.22 17.22 -36.64
N ASP A 375 -8.07 16.57 -36.75
CA ASP A 375 -7.23 16.17 -35.62
C ASP A 375 -6.17 17.22 -35.38
N ARG A 376 -5.86 17.48 -34.11
CA ARG A 376 -4.67 18.26 -33.73
C ARG A 376 -3.53 17.28 -33.58
N VAL A 377 -2.58 17.32 -34.51
CA VAL A 377 -1.48 16.36 -34.57
C VAL A 377 -0.70 16.38 -33.27
N ASP A 378 -0.39 17.57 -32.76
CA ASP A 378 0.13 17.80 -31.42
C ASP A 378 -0.97 18.36 -30.50
N ASN A 379 -1.40 17.54 -29.53
CA ASN A 379 -2.42 17.91 -28.55
C ASN A 379 -1.88 18.83 -27.44
N THR A 380 -0.55 18.92 -27.27
CA THR A 380 0.07 19.81 -26.27
C THR A 380 -0.02 21.26 -26.72
N LYS A 381 0.04 21.50 -28.03
CA LYS A 381 -0.37 22.75 -28.67
C LYS A 381 -1.88 22.90 -28.57
N ARG A 382 -2.35 23.63 -27.56
CA ARG A 382 -3.77 23.83 -27.24
C ARG A 382 -4.47 24.82 -28.19
N GLU A 383 -4.28 24.68 -29.49
CA GLU A 383 -4.83 25.57 -30.51
C GLU A 383 -5.09 24.83 -31.84
N TYR A 384 -5.90 25.45 -32.70
CA TYR A 384 -6.10 25.04 -34.09
C TYR A 384 -5.38 26.01 -35.01
N THR A 385 -4.28 25.57 -35.60
CA THR A 385 -3.50 26.30 -36.61
C THR A 385 -3.27 25.41 -37.82
N ILE A 386 -3.01 26.00 -38.99
CA ILE A 386 -2.88 25.25 -40.25
C ILE A 386 -1.75 24.20 -40.21
N ASP A 387 -0.69 24.44 -39.43
CA ASP A 387 0.46 23.55 -39.25
C ASP A 387 0.21 22.43 -38.24
N ASN A 388 -0.75 22.61 -37.31
CA ASN A 388 -1.05 21.62 -36.26
C ASN A 388 -2.29 20.76 -36.57
N VAL A 389 -3.10 21.10 -37.59
CA VAL A 389 -4.32 20.36 -37.91
C VAL A 389 -4.18 19.49 -39.15
N LYS A 390 -4.81 18.31 -39.14
CA LYS A 390 -4.95 17.46 -40.32
C LYS A 390 -6.36 16.89 -40.48
N PRO A 391 -6.84 16.65 -41.71
CA PRO A 391 -8.11 15.97 -41.97
C PRO A 391 -8.11 14.58 -41.33
N CYS A 392 -9.04 14.29 -40.43
CA CYS A 392 -9.08 13.05 -39.69
C CYS A 392 -10.52 12.58 -39.44
N CYS A 393 -10.81 11.33 -39.81
CA CYS A 393 -12.12 10.76 -39.56
C CYS A 393 -12.35 10.53 -38.06
N GLY A 394 -13.61 10.47 -37.62
CA GLY A 394 -13.94 10.29 -36.21
C GLY A 394 -13.31 9.04 -35.59
N SER A 395 -13.23 7.94 -36.34
CA SER A 395 -12.63 6.70 -35.85
C SER A 395 -11.14 6.83 -35.57
N CYS A 396 -10.38 7.41 -36.51
CA CYS A 396 -8.96 7.65 -36.33
C CYS A 396 -8.67 8.72 -35.26
N ASN A 397 -9.52 9.74 -35.15
CA ASN A 397 -9.39 10.77 -34.13
C ASN A 397 -9.65 10.21 -32.71
N ASN A 398 -10.65 9.34 -32.55
CA ASN A 398 -10.90 8.62 -31.28
C ASN A 398 -9.75 7.67 -30.94
N LEU A 399 -9.26 6.93 -31.94
CA LEU A 399 -8.12 6.03 -31.81
C LEU A 399 -6.87 6.78 -31.35
N LYS A 400 -6.55 7.93 -31.93
CA LYS A 400 -5.40 8.73 -31.51
C LYS A 400 -5.62 9.35 -30.13
N GLY A 401 -6.80 9.90 -29.88
CA GLY A 401 -7.15 10.54 -28.62
C GLY A 401 -6.11 11.58 -28.21
N SER A 402 -5.57 11.45 -27.01
CA SER A 402 -4.50 12.31 -26.47
C SER A 402 -3.08 11.80 -26.74
N TYR A 403 -2.91 10.59 -27.31
CA TYR A 403 -1.59 10.03 -27.59
C TYR A 403 -0.87 10.78 -28.71
N THR A 404 0.47 10.71 -28.69
CA THR A 404 1.28 11.22 -29.79
C THR A 404 1.09 10.34 -31.03
N LEU A 405 1.27 10.93 -32.22
CA LEU A 405 1.18 10.18 -33.47
C LEU A 405 2.17 9.01 -33.50
N GLU A 406 3.40 9.21 -33.02
CA GLU A 406 4.41 8.16 -32.90
C GLU A 406 3.92 6.97 -32.07
N THR A 407 3.38 7.23 -30.88
CA THR A 407 2.84 6.17 -29.98
C THR A 407 1.78 5.33 -30.70
N ILE A 408 0.89 5.98 -31.44
CA ILE A 408 -0.18 5.31 -32.19
C ILE A 408 0.39 4.50 -33.36
N MET A 409 1.35 5.06 -34.10
CA MET A 409 1.99 4.36 -35.22
C MET A 409 2.74 3.12 -34.74
N GLU A 410 3.49 3.20 -33.64
CA GLU A 410 4.14 2.03 -33.04
C GLU A 410 3.13 0.99 -32.57
N LYS A 411 2.08 1.44 -31.89
CA LYS A 411 1.07 0.52 -31.35
C LYS A 411 0.31 -0.22 -32.43
N THR A 412 -0.14 0.48 -33.46
CA THR A 412 -0.84 -0.10 -34.61
C THR A 412 0.06 -1.08 -35.36
N LYS A 413 1.36 -0.78 -35.54
CA LYS A 413 2.34 -1.72 -36.11
C LYS A 413 2.44 -3.02 -35.32
N LEU A 414 2.51 -2.93 -33.99
CA LEU A 414 2.56 -4.13 -33.13
C LEU A 414 1.29 -4.98 -33.28
N ILE A 415 0.11 -4.36 -33.22
CA ILE A 415 -1.17 -5.06 -33.37
C ILE A 415 -1.25 -5.76 -34.72
N SER A 416 -0.93 -5.05 -35.81
CA SER A 416 -0.96 -5.61 -37.17
C SER A 416 0.05 -6.75 -37.37
N LYS A 417 1.19 -6.73 -36.67
CA LYS A 417 2.17 -7.82 -36.69
C LYS A 417 1.65 -9.09 -35.99
N VAL A 418 0.92 -8.92 -34.88
CA VAL A 418 0.32 -10.03 -34.12
C VAL A 418 -0.80 -10.69 -34.91
N TRP A 419 -1.69 -9.89 -35.51
CA TRP A 419 -2.92 -10.38 -36.14
C TRP A 419 -2.83 -10.34 -37.67
N ARG A 420 -2.09 -11.30 -38.25
CA ARG A 420 -2.05 -11.46 -39.72
C ARG A 420 -3.39 -11.98 -40.26
N ASP A 421 -3.91 -13.00 -39.59
CA ASP A 421 -5.25 -13.54 -39.79
C ASP A 421 -6.20 -12.95 -38.73
N THR A 422 -7.44 -12.70 -39.15
CA THR A 422 -8.53 -12.14 -38.34
C THR A 422 -9.84 -12.94 -38.48
N SER A 423 -9.80 -14.10 -39.14
CA SER A 423 -10.95 -15.00 -39.37
C SER A 423 -11.72 -15.35 -38.09
N ASN A 424 -10.99 -15.51 -36.99
CA ASN A 424 -11.52 -15.79 -35.65
C ASN A 424 -12.42 -14.68 -35.07
N PHE A 425 -12.43 -13.47 -35.66
CA PHE A 425 -13.32 -12.39 -35.26
C PHE A 425 -14.59 -12.30 -36.12
N GLU A 426 -14.69 -13.03 -37.23
CA GLU A 426 -15.83 -12.94 -38.16
C GLU A 426 -17.12 -13.50 -37.56
N SER A 427 -17.00 -14.46 -36.62
CA SER A 427 -18.12 -15.04 -35.89
C SER A 427 -18.66 -14.12 -34.79
N ILE A 428 -17.95 -13.04 -34.44
CA ILE A 428 -18.38 -12.12 -33.40
C ILE A 428 -19.46 -11.20 -33.98
N PRO A 429 -20.64 -11.09 -33.33
CA PRO A 429 -21.67 -10.17 -33.76
C PRO A 429 -21.20 -8.71 -33.71
N ARG A 430 -21.71 -7.87 -34.61
CA ARG A 430 -21.41 -6.44 -34.59
C ARG A 430 -21.90 -5.82 -33.28
N THR A 431 -21.04 -4.99 -32.70
CA THR A 431 -21.38 -4.22 -31.51
C THR A 431 -22.23 -3.02 -31.88
N HIS A 432 -23.10 -2.64 -30.96
CA HIS A 432 -23.82 -1.40 -31.02
C HIS A 432 -22.89 -0.19 -31.01
N ASN A 433 -23.25 0.86 -31.74
CA ASN A 433 -22.49 2.11 -31.75
C ASN A 433 -23.14 3.13 -30.80
N PRO A 434 -22.59 3.32 -29.57
CA PRO A 434 -23.18 4.21 -28.57
C PRO A 434 -23.17 5.68 -29.02
N MET A 435 -22.35 6.06 -30.00
CA MET A 435 -22.30 7.43 -30.52
C MET A 435 -23.48 7.79 -31.42
N ARG A 436 -24.35 6.83 -31.76
CA ARG A 436 -25.53 7.05 -32.61
C ARG A 436 -26.86 7.05 -31.87
N GLU A 437 -26.87 6.72 -30.58
CA GLU A 437 -28.07 6.82 -29.77
C GLU A 437 -28.36 8.28 -29.42
N LYS A 438 -29.63 8.69 -29.57
CA LYS A 438 -30.10 9.88 -28.88
C LYS A 438 -30.06 9.57 -27.38
N PRO A 439 -29.54 10.46 -26.52
CA PRO A 439 -29.59 10.22 -25.09
C PRO A 439 -31.05 9.93 -24.70
N ALA A 440 -31.26 8.84 -23.96
CA ALA A 440 -32.56 8.54 -23.38
C ALA A 440 -33.03 9.81 -22.66
N LYS A 441 -34.24 10.27 -22.98
CA LYS A 441 -34.87 11.33 -22.21
C LYS A 441 -34.97 10.80 -20.79
N THR A 442 -34.12 11.30 -19.90
CA THR A 442 -34.29 11.06 -18.47
C THR A 442 -35.67 11.58 -18.12
N ALA A 443 -36.57 10.66 -17.73
CA ALA A 443 -37.83 11.02 -17.12
C ALA A 443 -37.49 11.88 -15.90
N SER A 444 -37.93 13.13 -15.95
CA SER A 444 -37.82 14.14 -14.90
C SER A 444 -38.56 13.72 -13.65
#